data_AF-A0A2U2ZDK2-F1
#
_entry.id   AF-A0A2U2ZDK2-F1
#
_cell.length_a   1.000
_cell.length_b   1.000
_cell.length_c   1.000
_cell.angle_alpha   90.00
_cell.angle_beta   90.00
_cell.angle_gamma   90.00
#
_symmetry.space_group_name_H-M   'P 1'
#
loop_
_entity.id
_entity.type
_entity.pdbx_description
1 polymer ?
#
loop_
_entity_poly.entity_id
_entity_poly.type
_entity_poly.pdbx_seq_one_letter_code
_entity_poly.pdbx_strand_id
1 'polypeptide(L)' 'MSTDTVGRFLTALDPDHRKAVSAKPREEQEQLAAAWERELESDTELDSLDELSPAAAEAEAARRVLARGTG' A
#
# COMPACT_ATOMS: atom_id res chain seq x y z
N MET A 1 16.62 -2.65 10.23
CA MET A 1 15.25 -2.72 10.75
C MET A 1 14.42 -3.40 9.69
N SER A 2 13.91 -4.60 9.93
CA SER A 2 12.97 -5.23 9.01
C SER A 2 11.64 -4.51 9.19
N THR A 3 11.48 -3.38 8.50
CA THR A 3 10.23 -2.64 8.46
C THR A 3 9.15 -3.60 7.99
N ASP A 4 8.12 -3.79 8.81
CA ASP A 4 6.98 -4.63 8.48
C ASP A 4 6.18 -3.93 7.38
N THR A 5 6.64 -4.04 6.13
CA THR A 5 6.02 -3.39 4.95
C THR A 5 4.55 -3.79 4.85
N VAL A 6 4.23 -5.04 5.19
CA VAL A 6 2.83 -5.52 5.27
C VAL A 6 2.03 -4.75 6.32
N GLY A 7 2.55 -4.52 7.53
CA GLY A 7 1.85 -3.78 8.57
C GLY A 7 1.66 -2.30 8.25
N ARG A 8 2.64 -1.67 7.57
CA ARG A 8 2.48 -0.30 7.06
C ARG A 8 1.42 -0.25 5.97
N PHE A 9 1.50 -1.14 4.98
CA PHE A 9 0.51 -1.25 3.93
C PHE A 9 -0.90 -1.45 4.50
N LEU A 10 -1.08 -2.39 5.43
CA LEU A 10 -2.37 -2.64 6.09
C LEU A 10 -2.87 -1.42 6.89
N THR A 11 -1.98 -0.56 7.38
CA THR A 11 -2.34 0.65 8.10
C THR A 11 -2.70 1.80 7.15
N ALA A 12 -2.09 1.85 5.97
CA ALA A 12 -2.42 2.79 4.90
C ALA A 12 -3.77 2.49 4.22
N LEU A 13 -4.25 1.25 4.34
CA LEU A 13 -5.54 0.84 3.79
C LEU A 13 -6.74 1.36 4.60
N ASP A 14 -7.80 1.71 3.87
CA ASP A 14 -9.13 1.93 4.43
C ASP A 14 -9.62 0.66 5.20
N PRO A 15 -10.44 0.80 6.26
CA PRO A 15 -10.80 -0.32 7.16
C PRO A 15 -11.41 -1.54 6.48
N ASP A 16 -12.17 -1.32 5.40
CA ASP A 16 -12.85 -2.38 4.66
C ASP A 16 -11.85 -3.20 3.83
N HIS A 17 -10.99 -2.52 3.07
CA HIS A 17 -9.89 -3.12 2.31
C HIS A 17 -8.87 -3.79 3.21
N ARG A 18 -8.54 -3.20 4.36
CA ARG A 18 -7.65 -3.80 5.35
C ARG A 18 -8.18 -5.17 5.80
N LYS A 19 -9.48 -5.30 6.07
CA LYS A 19 -10.08 -6.58 6.42
C LYS A 19 -9.96 -7.58 5.28
N ALA A 20 -10.30 -7.19 4.06
CA ALA A 20 -10.20 -8.05 2.88
C ALA A 20 -8.78 -8.55 2.63
N VAL A 21 -7.77 -7.67 2.71
CA VAL A 21 -6.36 -8.03 2.53
C VAL A 21 -5.86 -8.88 3.70
N SER A 22 -6.22 -8.54 4.94
CA SER A 22 -5.81 -9.32 6.13
C SER A 22 -6.38 -10.75 6.15
N ALA A 23 -7.49 -10.99 5.44
CA ALA A 23 -8.09 -12.32 5.29
C ALA A 23 -7.41 -13.17 4.20
N LYS A 24 -6.57 -12.59 3.34
CA LYS A 24 -5.80 -13.30 2.31
C LYS A 24 -4.61 -14.04 2.92
N PRO A 25 -4.07 -15.09 2.27
CA PRO A 25 -2.84 -15.72 2.70
C PRO A 25 -1.66 -14.73 2.77
N ARG A 26 -0.71 -14.99 3.67
CA ARG A 26 0.42 -14.09 3.93
C ARG A 26 1.21 -13.74 2.67
N GLU A 27 1.39 -14.71 1.78
CA GLU A 27 2.11 -14.52 0.52
C GLU A 27 1.42 -13.50 -0.41
N GLU A 28 0.08 -13.48 -0.46
CA GLU A 28 -0.67 -12.45 -1.21
C GLU A 28 -0.56 -11.09 -0.53
N GLN A 29 -0.60 -11.02 0.80
CA GLN A 29 -0.41 -9.77 1.53
C GLN A 29 0.97 -9.17 1.24
N GLU A 30 2.00 -10.01 1.20
CA GLU A 30 3.38 -9.61 0.90
C GLU A 30 3.54 -9.15 -0.55
N GLN A 31 2.89 -9.82 -1.51
CA GLN A 31 2.87 -9.39 -2.91
C GLN A 31 2.21 -8.02 -3.08
N LEU A 32 1.06 -7.79 -2.42
CA LEU A 32 0.37 -6.51 -2.45
C LEU A 32 1.19 -5.41 -1.76
N ALA A 33 1.79 -5.71 -0.61
CA ALA A 33 2.65 -4.79 0.11
C ALA A 33 3.92 -4.42 -0.69
N ALA A 34 4.52 -5.39 -1.39
CA ALA A 34 5.67 -5.14 -2.27
C ALA A 34 5.29 -4.32 -3.51
N ALA A 35 4.09 -4.53 -4.07
CA ALA A 35 3.58 -3.69 -5.15
C ALA A 35 3.35 -2.26 -4.67
N TRP A 36 2.83 -2.08 -3.46
CA TRP A 36 2.61 -0.78 -2.83
C TRP A 36 3.90 -0.01 -2.59
N GLU A 37 4.92 -0.68 -2.06
CA GLU A 37 6.24 -0.08 -1.83
C GLU A 37 6.87 0.39 -3.16
N ARG A 38 6.78 -0.43 -4.23
CA ARG A 38 7.25 -0.04 -5.56
C ARG A 38 6.51 1.15 -6.14
N GLU A 39 5.20 1.25 -5.93
CA GLU A 39 4.43 2.41 -6.38
C GLU A 39 4.89 3.67 -5.66
N LEU A 40 5.12 3.60 -4.34
CA LEU A 40 5.66 4.72 -3.57
C LEU A 40 7.05 5.15 -4.07
N GLU A 41 7.91 4.20 -4.44
CA GLU A 41 9.26 4.52 -4.93
C GLU A 41 9.30 4.99 -6.39
N SER A 42 8.36 4.55 -7.23
CA SER A 42 8.40 4.76 -8.68
C SER A 42 7.51 5.89 -9.18
N ASP A 43 6.49 6.27 -8.40
CA ASP A 43 5.46 7.20 -8.84
C ASP A 43 5.80 8.64 -8.43
N THR A 44 6.18 9.44 -9.42
CA THR A 44 6.57 10.85 -9.21
C THR A 44 5.40 11.74 -8.80
N GLU A 45 4.16 11.30 -9.02
CA GLU A 45 2.98 11.99 -8.47
C GLU A 45 2.86 11.76 -6.96
N LEU A 46 3.28 10.58 -6.49
CA LEU A 46 3.31 10.27 -5.06
C LEU A 46 4.43 11.01 -4.34
N ASP A 47 5.56 11.29 -4.99
CA ASP A 47 6.63 12.13 -4.42
C ASP A 47 6.10 13.51 -3.98
N SER A 48 5.27 14.15 -4.82
CA SER A 48 4.67 15.45 -4.50
C SER A 48 3.68 15.36 -3.33
N LEU A 49 2.98 14.23 -3.19
CA LEU A 49 2.07 13.98 -2.08
C LEU A 49 2.81 13.59 -0.79
N ASP A 50 3.94 12.90 -0.90
CA ASP A 50 4.79 12.51 0.23
C ASP A 50 5.40 13.75 0.90
N GLU A 51 5.85 14.72 0.09
CA GLU A 51 6.34 16.02 0.59
C GLU A 51 5.30 16.81 1.40
N LEU A 52 4.01 16.67 1.06
CA LEU A 52 2.91 17.33 1.75
C LEU A 52 2.40 16.53 2.95
N SER A 53 2.17 15.24 2.73
CA SER A 53 1.65 14.29 3.72
C SER A 53 2.03 12.86 3.34
N PRO A 54 3.06 12.30 3.99
CA PRO A 54 3.50 10.93 3.73
C PRO A 54 2.36 9.91 3.86
N ALA A 55 1.48 10.08 4.85
CA ALA A 55 0.33 9.20 5.06
C ALA A 55 -0.69 9.26 3.90
N ALA A 56 -0.81 10.40 3.21
CA ALA A 56 -1.71 10.54 2.08
C ALA A 56 -1.15 9.85 0.82
N ALA A 57 0.16 9.98 0.57
CA ALA A 57 0.83 9.26 -0.51
C ALA A 57 0.72 7.73 -0.29
N GLU A 58 0.98 7.27 0.93
CA GLU A 58 0.82 5.86 1.32
C GLU A 58 -0.60 5.33 1.06
N ALA A 59 -1.65 6.08 1.45
CA ALA A 59 -3.03 5.67 1.24
C ALA A 59 -3.42 5.65 -0.25
N GLU A 60 -2.98 6.63 -1.03
CA GLU A 60 -3.25 6.69 -2.47
C GLU A 60 -2.55 5.55 -3.22
N ALA A 61 -1.28 5.29 -2.92
CA ALA A 61 -0.56 4.14 -3.44
C ALA A 61 -1.30 2.83 -3.15
N ALA A 62 -1.81 2.68 -1.92
CA ALA A 62 -2.51 1.48 -1.51
C ALA A 62 -3.82 1.29 -2.29
N ARG A 63 -4.54 2.38 -2.58
CA ARG A 63 -5.72 2.35 -3.45
C ARG A 63 -5.37 1.97 -4.89
N ARG A 64 -4.29 2.53 -5.46
CA ARG A 64 -3.83 2.21 -6.82
C ARG A 64 -3.47 0.73 -6.97
N VAL A 65 -2.76 0.15 -6.01
CA VAL A 65 -2.43 -1.29 -5.99
C VAL A 65 -3.67 -2.16 -5.94
N LEU A 66 -4.65 -1.83 -5.09
CA LEU A 66 -5.90 -2.59 -5.03
C LEU A 66 -6.71 -2.47 -6.31
N ALA A 67 -6.81 -1.27 -6.89
CA ALA A 67 -7.48 -1.08 -8.18
C ALA A 67 -6.85 -1.92 -9.29
N ARG A 68 -5.51 -2.06 -9.30
CA ARG A 68 -4.76 -2.88 -10.27
C ARG A 68 -4.85 -4.39 -10.01
N GLY A 69 -4.94 -4.81 -8.74
CA GLY A 69 -5.07 -6.22 -8.35
C GLY A 69 -6.48 -6.81 -8.51
N THR A 70 -7.48 -5.97 -8.83
CA THR A 70 -8.88 -6.39 -9.02
C THR A 70 -9.28 -6.49 -10.51
N GLY A 71 -8.30 -6.54 -11.42
CA GLY A 71 -8.47 -6.63 -12.88
C GLY A 71 -8.38 -8.06 -13.42
#